data_AF-A0A8S9B3F6-F1
#
_entry.id   AF-A0A8S9B3F6-F1
#
_cell.length_a   1.000
_cell.length_b   1.000
_cell.length_c   1.000
_cell.angle_alpha   90.00
_cell.angle_beta   90.00
_cell.angle_gamma   90.00
#
_symmetry.space_group_name_H-M   'P 1'
#
loop_
_entity.id
_entity.type
_entity.pdbx_description
1 polymer ?
#
loop_
_entity_poly.entity_id
_entity_poly.type
_entity_poly.pdbx_seq_one_letter_code
_entity_poly.pdbx_strand_id
1 'polypeptide(L)'
;MPRIRLEDISHDSQELLQQSVEGVGKGASWMWHGFSSWVLQDNIVEVAVGLILAAAFTSVVTSFVSDILLPPLSLLPFINRNMDEKFAVLRKGPNYNQTMAIGYNTLKQAADDGAVVLAYG
;
A
#
# COMPACT_ATOMS: atom_id res chain seq x y z
N MET A 1 40.63 -6.64 -45.71
CA MET A 1 39.70 -6.13 -44.70
C MET A 1 38.73 -5.17 -45.39
N PRO A 2 37.42 -5.45 -45.45
CA PRO A 2 36.48 -4.52 -46.04
C PRO A 2 36.27 -3.33 -45.10
N ARG A 3 36.45 -2.10 -45.59
CA ARG A 3 36.11 -0.87 -44.85
C ARG A 3 34.69 -0.48 -45.24
N ILE A 4 33.73 -0.75 -44.35
CA ILE A 4 32.38 -0.23 -44.50
C ILE A 4 32.46 1.29 -44.35
N ARG A 5 31.98 2.04 -45.36
CA ARG A 5 31.93 3.50 -45.32
C ARG A 5 30.79 3.91 -44.40
N LEU A 6 31.07 4.77 -43.42
CA LEU A 6 30.08 5.32 -42.48
C LEU A 6 28.94 6.07 -43.19
N GLU A 7 29.20 6.56 -44.41
CA GLU A 7 28.21 7.24 -45.26
C GLU A 7 27.05 6.31 -45.70
N ASP A 8 27.35 5.04 -45.94
CA ASP A 8 26.40 4.01 -46.40
C ASP A 8 25.42 3.62 -45.27
N ILE A 9 25.95 3.48 -44.05
CA ILE A 9 25.18 3.15 -42.85
C ILE A 9 24.20 4.26 -42.48
N SER A 10 24.53 5.53 -42.76
CA SER A 10 23.68 6.68 -42.41
C SER A 10 22.38 6.73 -43.24
N HIS A 11 22.42 6.32 -44.51
CA HIS A 11 21.24 6.30 -45.39
C HIS A 11 20.33 5.12 -45.04
N ASP A 12 20.92 3.92 -44.86
CA ASP A 12 20.18 2.73 -44.45
C ASP A 12 19.56 2.90 -43.05
N SER A 13 20.28 3.50 -42.11
CA SER A 13 19.74 3.76 -40.77
C SER A 13 18.60 4.78 -40.77
N GLN A 14 18.61 5.79 -41.64
CA GLN A 14 17.50 6.74 -41.77
C GLN A 14 16.24 6.06 -42.35
N GLU A 15 16.38 5.18 -43.34
CA GLU A 15 15.26 4.37 -43.85
C GLU A 15 14.73 3.39 -42.79
N LEU A 16 15.62 2.71 -42.05
CA LEU A 16 15.24 1.81 -40.96
C LEU A 16 14.56 2.55 -39.80
N LEU A 17 14.97 3.79 -39.52
CA LEU A 17 14.34 4.65 -38.53
C LEU A 17 12.95 5.11 -38.98
N GLN A 18 12.77 5.44 -40.25
CA GLN A 18 11.45 5.76 -40.80
C GLN A 18 10.53 4.53 -40.80
N GLN A 19 11.03 3.36 -41.22
CA GLN A 19 10.29 2.10 -41.22
C GLN A 19 9.94 1.62 -39.81
N SER A 20 10.82 1.84 -38.83
CA SER A 20 10.55 1.51 -37.42
C SER A 20 9.55 2.49 -36.80
N VAL A 21 9.59 3.79 -37.11
CA VAL A 21 8.57 4.75 -36.66
C VAL A 21 7.19 4.42 -37.23
N GLU A 22 7.10 4.05 -38.52
CA GLU A 22 5.85 3.61 -39.15
C GLU A 22 5.36 2.25 -38.63
N GLY A 23 6.29 1.32 -38.39
CA GLY A 23 6.02 0.00 -37.82
C GLY A 23 5.54 0.07 -36.37
N VAL A 24 6.10 0.99 -35.57
CA VAL A 24 5.69 1.26 -34.18
C VAL A 24 4.29 1.87 -34.13
N GLY A 25 3.93 2.77 -35.06
CA GLY A 25 2.58 3.35 -35.12
C GLY A 25 1.50 2.29 -35.39
N LYS A 26 1.75 1.39 -36.34
CA LYS A 26 0.88 0.23 -36.61
C LYS A 26 0.86 -0.75 -35.44
N GLY A 27 2.03 -0.93 -34.81
CA GLY A 27 2.25 -1.71 -33.59
C GLY A 27 1.50 -1.18 -32.35
N ALA A 28 1.34 0.13 -32.21
CA ALA A 28 0.53 0.70 -31.13
C ALA A 28 -0.96 0.53 -31.41
N SER A 29 -1.37 0.74 -32.65
CA SER A 29 -2.78 0.64 -33.05
C SER A 29 -3.33 -0.78 -32.88
N TRP A 30 -2.63 -1.83 -33.35
CA TRP A 30 -3.11 -3.21 -33.17
C TRP A 30 -3.14 -3.64 -31.69
N MET A 31 -2.18 -3.19 -30.86
CA MET A 31 -2.19 -3.47 -29.43
C MET A 31 -3.36 -2.77 -28.74
N TRP A 32 -3.65 -1.52 -29.11
CA TRP A 32 -4.79 -0.78 -28.55
C TRP A 32 -6.12 -1.42 -28.93
N HIS A 33 -6.31 -1.75 -30.21
CA HIS A 33 -7.51 -2.44 -30.68
C HIS A 33 -7.66 -3.83 -30.03
N GLY A 34 -6.56 -4.58 -29.91
CA GLY A 34 -6.54 -5.89 -29.24
C GLY A 34 -6.87 -5.79 -27.75
N PHE A 35 -6.29 -4.84 -27.03
CA PHE A 35 -6.59 -4.59 -25.63
C PHE A 35 -8.05 -4.15 -25.43
N SER A 36 -8.54 -3.20 -26.24
CA SER A 36 -9.92 -2.76 -26.16
C SER A 36 -10.89 -3.91 -26.40
N SER A 37 -10.64 -4.76 -27.41
CA SER A 37 -11.45 -5.94 -27.66
C SER A 37 -11.38 -6.96 -26.53
N TRP A 38 -10.24 -7.07 -25.85
CA TRP A 38 -10.05 -7.97 -24.71
C TRP A 38 -10.78 -7.48 -23.46
N VAL A 39 -10.67 -6.19 -23.11
CA VAL A 39 -11.36 -5.61 -21.95
C VAL A 39 -12.86 -5.63 -22.14
N LEU A 40 -13.38 -5.42 -23.36
CA LEU A 40 -14.83 -5.42 -23.62
C LEU A 40 -15.48 -6.80 -23.45
N GLN A 41 -14.71 -7.87 -23.24
CA GLN A 41 -15.26 -9.19 -22.94
C GLN A 41 -15.89 -9.18 -21.53
N ASP A 42 -17.17 -9.53 -21.44
CA ASP A 42 -17.95 -9.51 -20.18
C ASP A 42 -17.24 -10.24 -19.02
N ASN A 43 -16.64 -11.40 -19.29
CA ASN A 43 -15.89 -12.18 -18.29
C ASN A 43 -14.72 -11.42 -17.64
N ILE A 44 -14.12 -10.45 -18.32
CA ILE A 44 -12.96 -9.71 -17.82
C ILE A 44 -13.41 -8.45 -17.09
N VAL A 45 -14.40 -7.75 -17.63
CA VAL A 45 -15.00 -6.57 -16.98
C VAL A 45 -15.55 -6.94 -15.61
N GLU A 46 -16.31 -8.04 -15.51
CA GLU A 46 -16.93 -8.46 -14.25
C GLU A 46 -15.90 -8.73 -13.15
N VAL A 47 -14.81 -9.43 -13.48
CA VAL A 47 -13.71 -9.72 -12.54
C VAL A 47 -12.99 -8.43 -12.13
N ALA A 48 -12.69 -7.56 -13.09
CA ALA A 48 -11.99 -6.30 -12.81
C ALA A 48 -12.83 -5.37 -11.91
N VAL A 49 -14.13 -5.24 -12.19
CA VAL A 49 -15.06 -4.45 -11.37
C VAL A 49 -15.15 -5.03 -9.95
N GLY A 50 -15.22 -6.37 -9.82
CA GLY A 50 -15.22 -7.03 -8.51
C GLY A 50 -13.99 -6.72 -7.67
N LEU A 51 -12.79 -6.74 -8.29
CA LEU A 51 -11.53 -6.44 -7.59
C LEU A 51 -11.43 -4.97 -7.17
N ILE A 52 -11.84 -4.04 -8.04
CA ILE A 52 -11.81 -2.59 -7.75
C ILE A 52 -12.77 -2.28 -6.59
N LEU A 53 -13.99 -2.83 -6.64
CA LEU A 53 -14.98 -2.66 -5.57
C LEU A 53 -14.51 -3.30 -4.26
N ALA A 54 -13.91 -4.49 -4.31
CA ALA A 54 -13.36 -5.14 -3.11
C ALA A 54 -12.27 -4.27 -2.46
N ALA A 55 -11.30 -3.78 -3.24
CA ALA A 55 -10.23 -2.92 -2.74
C ALA A 55 -10.77 -1.60 -2.14
N ALA A 56 -11.71 -0.95 -2.83
CA ALA A 56 -12.33 0.27 -2.34
C ALA A 56 -13.15 0.04 -1.06
N PHE A 57 -13.94 -1.04 -1.01
CA PHE A 57 -14.78 -1.37 0.13
C PHE A 57 -13.94 -1.73 1.36
N THR A 58 -12.84 -2.48 1.20
CA THR A 58 -11.92 -2.76 2.30
C THR A 58 -11.37 -1.46 2.90
N SER A 59 -10.97 -0.49 2.08
CA SER A 59 -10.48 0.80 2.59
C SER A 59 -11.55 1.55 3.40
N VAL A 60 -12.80 1.53 2.95
CA VAL A 60 -13.93 2.17 3.66
C VAL A 60 -14.19 1.47 4.99
N VAL A 61 -14.24 0.13 4.99
CA VAL A 61 -14.44 -0.65 6.22
C VAL A 61 -13.29 -0.46 7.19
N THR A 62 -12.04 -0.42 6.72
CA THR A 62 -10.87 -0.17 7.58
C THR A 62 -10.95 1.19 8.26
N SER A 63 -11.24 2.27 7.52
CA SER A 63 -11.41 3.59 8.14
C SER A 63 -12.61 3.64 9.08
N PHE A 64 -13.74 3.02 8.72
CA PHE A 64 -14.90 2.93 9.61
C PHE A 64 -14.59 2.18 10.91
N VAL A 65 -13.91 1.04 10.82
CA VAL A 65 -13.49 0.28 12.00
C VAL A 65 -12.52 1.10 12.84
N SER A 66 -11.50 1.69 12.22
CA SER A 66 -10.46 2.44 12.92
C SER A 66 -10.97 3.71 13.59
N ASP A 67 -11.84 4.46 12.92
CA ASP A 67 -12.23 5.81 13.35
C ASP A 67 -13.52 5.81 14.18
N ILE A 68 -14.40 4.83 13.99
CA ILE A 68 -15.71 4.77 14.67
C ILE A 68 -15.83 3.59 15.63
N LEU A 69 -15.30 2.41 15.29
CA LEU A 69 -15.43 1.23 16.16
C LEU A 69 -14.31 1.12 17.19
N LEU A 70 -13.06 1.41 16.83
CA LEU A 70 -11.94 1.32 17.78
C LEU A 70 -12.09 2.24 18.99
N PRO A 71 -12.58 3.50 18.90
CA PRO A 71 -12.69 4.34 20.10
C PRO A 71 -13.68 3.79 21.15
N PRO A 72 -14.91 3.36 20.79
CA PRO A 72 -15.81 2.69 21.73
C PRO A 72 -15.29 1.33 22.20
N LEU A 73 -14.71 0.52 21.31
CA LEU A 73 -14.16 -0.80 21.66
C LEU A 73 -12.94 -0.67 22.59
N SER A 74 -12.12 0.35 22.42
CA SER A 74 -10.99 0.70 23.29
C SER A 74 -11.44 1.05 24.71
N LEU A 75 -12.67 1.54 24.89
CA LEU A 75 -13.22 1.92 26.18
C LEU A 75 -14.00 0.77 26.85
N LEU A 76 -14.22 -0.34 26.15
CA LEU A 76 -14.90 -1.50 26.73
C LEU A 76 -13.93 -2.28 27.64
N PRO A 77 -14.20 -2.35 28.96
CA PRO A 77 -13.37 -3.08 29.93
C PRO A 77 -13.44 -4.61 29.79
N PHE A 78 -14.16 -5.13 28.79
CA PHE A 78 -14.32 -6.57 28.56
C PHE A 78 -13.23 -7.19 27.67
N ILE A 79 -12.44 -6.39 26.93
CA ILE A 79 -11.26 -6.91 26.21
C ILE A 79 -10.01 -6.95 27.12
N ASN A 80 -9.98 -6.19 28.23
CA ASN A 80 -8.81 -6.04 29.11
C ASN A 80 -8.91 -6.82 30.44
N ARG A 81 -9.19 -8.12 30.35
CA ARG A 81 -8.95 -9.05 31.47
C ARG A 81 -7.84 -10.05 31.11
N ASN A 82 -6.84 -9.64 30.32
CA ASN A 82 -5.56 -10.31 30.36
C ASN A 82 -4.84 -9.87 31.63
N MET A 83 -4.79 -10.78 32.60
CA MET A 83 -3.87 -10.70 33.73
C MET A 83 -2.40 -10.80 33.27
N ASP A 84 -2.19 -11.03 31.96
CA ASP A 84 -0.93 -11.10 31.22
C ASP A 84 -0.49 -9.77 30.55
N GLU A 85 -1.07 -8.61 30.92
CA GLU A 85 -0.54 -7.29 30.49
C GLU A 85 -0.44 -6.27 31.65
N LYS A 86 -0.20 -6.76 32.87
CA LYS A 86 0.06 -5.91 34.03
C LYS A 86 1.49 -5.41 33.98
N PHE A 87 1.66 -4.11 33.73
CA PHE A 87 2.95 -3.45 33.80
C PHE A 87 2.96 -2.29 34.77
N ALA A 88 4.07 -2.15 35.49
CA ALA A 88 4.35 -1.02 36.36
C ALA A 88 5.39 -0.12 35.68
N VAL A 89 5.09 1.17 35.57
CA VAL A 89 6.05 2.16 35.06
C VAL A 89 7.00 2.54 36.20
N LEU A 90 8.26 2.13 36.09
CA LEU A 90 9.29 2.41 37.10
C LEU A 90 9.92 3.79 36.90
N ARG A 91 9.98 4.26 35.65
CA ARG A 91 10.45 5.62 35.31
C ARG A 91 9.54 6.24 34.25
N LYS A 92 9.01 7.42 34.59
CA LYS A 92 8.07 8.18 33.75
C LYS A 92 8.79 8.74 32.52
N GLY A 93 8.16 8.62 31.35
CA GLY A 93 8.57 9.30 30.13
C GLY A 93 8.03 10.73 30.06
N PRO A 94 8.41 11.51 29.04
CA PRO A 94 8.02 12.91 28.88
C PRO A 94 6.51 13.15 28.82
N ASN A 95 5.73 12.18 28.34
CA ASN A 95 4.29 12.30 28.13
C ASN A 95 3.46 11.53 29.17
N TYR A 96 3.99 11.35 30.39
CA TYR A 96 3.27 10.68 31.48
C TYR A 96 2.02 11.44 31.93
N ASN A 97 0.84 10.88 31.66
CA ASN A 97 -0.42 11.49 32.07
C ASN A 97 -0.78 11.14 33.53
N GLN A 98 -0.62 12.10 34.45
CA GLN A 98 -0.87 11.90 35.89
C GLN A 98 -2.34 11.62 36.26
N THR A 99 -3.28 11.79 35.31
CA THR A 99 -4.71 11.49 35.53
C THR A 99 -5.06 10.02 35.33
N MET A 100 -4.12 9.20 34.83
CA MET A 100 -4.29 7.75 34.61
C MET A 100 -3.45 6.96 35.64
N ALA A 101 -4.01 5.90 36.24
CA ALA A 101 -3.36 5.12 37.31
C ALA A 101 -1.97 4.55 36.95
N ILE A 102 -1.66 4.40 35.65
CA ILE A 102 -0.38 3.92 35.11
C ILE A 102 0.24 4.88 34.08
N GLY A 103 -0.37 6.06 33.87
CA GLY A 103 0.13 7.12 32.98
C GLY A 103 0.12 6.84 31.47
N TYR A 104 -0.04 5.58 31.06
CA TYR A 104 -0.11 5.13 29.67
C TYR A 104 -1.17 4.05 29.51
N ASN A 105 -1.74 3.95 28.30
CA ASN A 105 -2.78 2.97 28.00
C ASN A 105 -2.23 1.60 27.59
N THR A 106 -0.99 1.52 27.09
CA THR A 106 -0.36 0.27 26.63
C THR A 106 1.14 0.22 26.94
N LEU A 107 1.70 -0.99 27.05
CA LEU A 107 3.14 -1.24 27.19
C LEU A 107 3.95 -0.59 26.06
N LYS A 108 3.44 -0.71 24.83
CA LYS A 108 4.09 -0.18 23.63
C LYS A 108 4.16 1.34 23.67
N GLN A 109 3.10 2.01 24.09
CA GLN A 109 3.10 3.47 24.24
C GLN A 109 4.10 3.95 25.31
N ALA A 110 4.23 3.22 26.42
CA ALA A 110 5.21 3.54 27.45
C ALA A 110 6.65 3.29 26.98
N ALA A 111 6.90 2.20 26.24
CA ALA A 111 8.21 1.89 25.65
C ALA A 111 8.61 2.92 24.58
N ASP A 112 7.68 3.31 23.70
CA ASP A 112 7.90 4.33 22.67
C ASP A 112 8.11 5.73 23.28
N ASP A 113 7.51 6.02 24.44
CA ASP A 113 7.77 7.24 25.23
C ASP A 113 9.06 7.17 26.06
N GLY A 114 9.84 6.09 25.91
CA GLY A 114 11.10 5.88 26.63
C GLY A 114 10.93 5.64 28.14
N ALA A 115 9.72 5.37 28.60
CA ALA A 115 9.44 4.99 29.97
C ALA A 115 10.00 3.59 30.24
N VAL A 116 10.62 3.43 31.41
CA VAL A 116 11.11 2.11 31.85
C VAL A 116 9.94 1.39 32.48
N VAL A 117 9.49 0.32 31.83
CA VAL A 117 8.34 -0.47 32.26
C VAL A 117 8.76 -1.86 32.73
N LEU A 118 8.16 -2.30 33.83
CA LEU A 118 8.26 -3.67 34.32
C LEU A 118 6.94 -4.37 34.03
N ALA A 119 6.90 -5.18 32.98
CA ALA A 119 5.81 -6.11 32.73
C ALA A 119 5.95 -7.29 33.71
N TYR A 120 4.91 -7.57 34.49
CA TYR A 120 4.90 -8.66 35.49
C TYR A 120 3.71 -9.61 35.36
N GLY A 121 2.86 -9.36 34.37
CA GLY A 121 1.87 -10.24 33.83
C GLY A 121 1.82 -9.85 32.39
#